data_AF-A0A3D4V5I3-F1
#
_entry.id   AF-A0A3D4V5I3-F1
#
_cell.length_a   1.000
_cell.length_b   1.000
_cell.length_c   1.000
_cell.angle_alpha   90.00
_cell.angle_beta   90.00
_cell.angle_gamma   90.00
#
_symmetry.space_group_name_H-M   'P 1'
#
loop_
_entity.id
_entity.type
_entity.pdbx_description
1 polymer ?
#
loop_
_entity_poly.entity_id
_entity_poly.type
_entity_poly.pdbx_seq_one_letter_code
_entity_poly.pdbx_strand_id
1 'polypeptide(L)'
;MRATRLLAPTLAVIAAGACNAFSPTEVRNPNLTDEQFLATPAAGASWLRGTQRQFLLTLNTVVQNGEIISDNYFNNYTTNNQQFDQPVITYLDPEVTSIQNAIARLRYMATFGLDSVFPRDPQVTANDKADLYFNRGMANLFAGEAYVGLPGVANGEVITWQAHLNNAIADFTQARTLSTDAAARNSYTLELARAYYRLGNRAKAVEEATALLTASPQFLRNATFDPVNGPNNAMQGVLTSSVNNFQPLPRLDFLDPKYPNRSATTQSPIAFAKAEEAHLILAEALLAENNITGAKDRLKLLLTLVNARPTEQIDSRIQQRGRAGGKIIYPNTADTRVAFAPGEPFVDGLVLTRSLPTVKAFTVSGTSVTTARIDAITTVDDGLYVVYLMRQEIFIAEGRRMADLGIRMPVARTEIIANSKTKDGEPYTKAIIPSFIPPSLGMDGFTYDQAAKTVVIKADMNRVLVQNKASTDVLPFH
;
A
#
# COMPACT_ATOMS: atom_id res chain seq x y z
N MET A 1 -87.62 -17.95 -27.28
CA MET A 1 -86.39 -18.19 -28.07
C MET A 1 -85.21 -18.09 -27.10
N ARG A 2 -84.27 -19.04 -27.19
CA ARG A 2 -83.00 -19.20 -26.43
C ARG A 2 -82.34 -17.86 -26.03
N ALA A 3 -81.51 -17.71 -25.00
CA ALA A 3 -81.08 -18.44 -23.80
C ALA A 3 -79.94 -17.55 -23.22
N THR A 4 -79.67 -17.65 -21.91
CA THR A 4 -78.35 -17.39 -21.27
C THR A 4 -77.80 -15.94 -21.32
N ARG A 5 -77.06 -15.38 -20.37
CA ARG A 5 -76.69 -15.62 -18.96
C ARG A 5 -75.77 -14.42 -18.62
N LEU A 6 -75.77 -13.99 -17.36
CA LEU A 6 -74.63 -13.50 -16.58
C LEU A 6 -74.07 -12.05 -16.72
N LEU A 7 -74.11 -11.39 -15.55
CA LEU A 7 -73.03 -10.73 -14.79
C LEU A 7 -72.46 -9.35 -15.23
N ALA A 8 -72.70 -8.38 -14.35
CA ALA A 8 -71.87 -7.19 -14.08
C ALA A 8 -70.48 -7.57 -13.51
N PRO A 9 -69.52 -6.66 -13.21
CA PRO A 9 -69.35 -5.24 -13.57
C PRO A 9 -67.96 -4.95 -14.22
N THR A 10 -67.85 -3.90 -15.02
CA THR A 10 -66.55 -3.34 -15.46
C THR A 10 -66.31 -2.02 -14.73
N LEU A 11 -65.43 -2.02 -13.72
CA LEU A 11 -64.46 -0.95 -13.42
C LEU A 11 -63.69 -1.30 -12.13
N ALA A 12 -62.57 -2.01 -12.26
CA ALA A 12 -61.59 -2.17 -11.18
C ALA A 12 -60.24 -2.65 -11.72
N VAL A 13 -59.54 -1.89 -12.59
CA VAL A 13 -58.09 -2.07 -12.82
C VAL A 13 -57.44 -0.74 -13.21
N ILE A 14 -57.20 0.14 -12.24
CA ILE A 14 -56.14 1.17 -12.32
C ILE A 14 -55.40 1.15 -10.98
N ALA A 15 -54.63 0.09 -10.72
CA ALA A 15 -53.74 0.01 -9.55
C ALA A 15 -52.59 -1.00 -9.70
N ALA A 16 -52.20 -1.36 -10.93
CA ALA A 16 -51.16 -2.38 -11.17
C ALA A 16 -50.08 -1.95 -12.18
N GLY A 17 -49.91 -0.64 -12.42
CA GLY A 17 -48.91 -0.12 -13.36
C GLY A 17 -47.84 0.80 -12.76
N ALA A 18 -47.96 1.22 -11.50
CA ALA A 18 -47.14 2.32 -10.95
C ALA A 18 -45.96 1.88 -10.07
N CYS A 19 -45.83 0.59 -9.71
CA CYS A 19 -44.76 0.13 -8.80
C CYS A 19 -43.51 -0.43 -9.49
N ASN A 20 -43.48 -0.55 -10.83
CA ASN A 20 -42.29 -0.98 -11.59
C ASN A 20 -41.47 0.16 -12.19
N ALA A 21 -41.88 1.42 -12.01
CA ALA A 21 -41.21 2.58 -12.65
C ALA A 21 -40.02 3.14 -11.86
N PHE A 22 -39.76 2.65 -10.64
CA PHE A 22 -38.62 3.06 -9.83
C PHE A 22 -37.92 1.81 -9.27
N SER A 23 -37.13 1.16 -10.12
CA SER A 23 -36.05 0.28 -9.66
C SER A 23 -34.75 1.09 -9.68
N PRO A 24 -34.34 1.72 -8.56
CA PRO A 24 -33.13 2.53 -8.51
C PRO A 24 -31.84 1.69 -8.60
N THR A 25 -31.95 0.40 -8.92
CA THR A 25 -30.83 -0.55 -9.01
C THR A 25 -30.17 -0.59 -10.38
N GLU A 26 -30.83 -0.12 -11.45
CA GLU A 26 -30.26 -0.10 -12.80
C GLU A 26 -29.80 1.33 -13.13
N VAL A 27 -28.54 1.65 -12.80
CA VAL A 27 -27.91 2.89 -13.24
C VAL A 27 -27.57 2.75 -14.73
N ARG A 28 -28.54 3.05 -15.61
CA ARG A 28 -28.28 3.20 -17.04
C ARG A 28 -27.76 4.61 -17.31
N ASN A 29 -26.55 4.72 -17.87
CA ASN A 29 -26.12 5.97 -18.46
C ASN A 29 -27.04 6.27 -19.67
N PRO A 30 -27.81 7.37 -19.67
CA PRO A 30 -28.75 7.67 -20.74
C PRO A 30 -28.08 7.91 -22.10
N ASN A 31 -26.75 8.09 -22.12
CA ASN A 31 -26.00 8.47 -23.31
C ASN A 31 -25.12 7.34 -23.89
N LEU A 32 -24.83 6.27 -23.14
CA LEU A 32 -23.98 5.17 -23.59
C LEU A 32 -24.24 3.89 -22.79
N THR A 33 -24.71 2.83 -23.46
CA THR A 33 -24.85 1.48 -22.90
C THR A 33 -23.54 0.69 -23.02
N ASP A 34 -23.39 -0.38 -22.23
CA ASP A 34 -22.24 -1.29 -22.33
C ASP A 34 -22.11 -1.86 -23.74
N GLU A 35 -23.22 -2.25 -24.37
CA GLU A 35 -23.24 -2.76 -25.75
C GLU A 35 -22.76 -1.71 -26.75
N GLN A 36 -23.18 -0.45 -26.59
CA GLN A 36 -22.73 0.65 -27.43
C GLN A 36 -21.24 0.96 -27.21
N PHE A 37 -20.73 0.91 -25.98
CA PHE A 37 -19.31 1.08 -25.69
C PHE A 37 -18.47 -0.05 -26.30
N LEU A 38 -18.89 -1.30 -26.13
CA LEU A 38 -18.20 -2.47 -26.67
C LEU A 38 -18.16 -2.48 -28.21
N ALA A 39 -19.10 -1.78 -28.87
CA ALA A 39 -19.11 -1.60 -30.31
C ALA A 39 -18.23 -0.43 -30.81
N THR A 40 -17.61 0.34 -29.92
CA THR A 40 -16.72 1.44 -30.33
C THR A 40 -15.37 0.92 -30.84
N PRO A 41 -14.79 1.53 -31.89
CA PRO A 41 -13.43 1.21 -32.31
C PRO A 41 -12.42 1.46 -31.18
N ALA A 42 -11.46 0.54 -31.00
CA ALA A 42 -10.40 0.62 -29.98
C ALA A 42 -10.92 0.72 -28.52
N ALA A 43 -12.08 0.12 -28.23
CA ALA A 43 -12.65 0.06 -26.88
C ALA A 43 -11.66 -0.50 -25.84
N GLY A 44 -10.83 -1.46 -26.23
CA GLY A 44 -9.80 -2.08 -25.41
C GLY A 44 -8.74 -1.07 -24.95
N ALA A 45 -8.22 -0.25 -25.86
CA ALA A 45 -7.22 0.77 -25.51
C ALA A 45 -7.77 1.82 -24.53
N SER A 46 -9.02 2.25 -24.72
CA SER A 46 -9.68 3.20 -23.82
C SER A 46 -9.97 2.58 -22.44
N TRP A 47 -10.42 1.33 -22.40
CA TRP A 47 -10.66 0.60 -21.15
C TRP A 47 -9.37 0.36 -20.36
N LEU A 48 -8.28 -0.01 -21.06
CA LEU A 48 -6.97 -0.20 -20.45
C LEU A 48 -6.48 1.09 -19.78
N ARG A 49 -6.56 2.23 -20.48
CA ARG A 49 -6.22 3.55 -19.90
C ARG A 49 -7.07 3.87 -18.66
N GLY A 50 -8.37 3.59 -18.72
CA GLY A 50 -9.27 3.74 -17.57
C GLY A 50 -8.86 2.86 -16.39
N THR A 51 -8.45 1.63 -16.66
CA THR A 51 -7.97 0.68 -15.62
C THR A 51 -6.63 1.12 -15.03
N GLN A 52 -5.69 1.61 -15.85
CA GLN A 52 -4.42 2.19 -15.38
C GLN A 52 -4.65 3.44 -14.51
N ARG A 53 -5.62 4.30 -14.88
CA ARG A 53 -6.06 5.41 -14.01
C ARG A 53 -6.59 4.90 -12.68
N GLN A 54 -7.42 3.85 -12.70
CA GLN A 54 -7.96 3.25 -11.47
C GLN A 54 -6.86 2.63 -10.61
N PHE A 55 -5.80 2.07 -11.21
CA PHE A 55 -4.62 1.60 -10.48
C PHE A 55 -3.97 2.73 -9.67
N LEU A 56 -3.76 3.90 -10.26
CA LEU A 56 -3.19 5.06 -9.56
C LEU A 56 -4.06 5.53 -8.39
N LEU A 57 -5.38 5.56 -8.57
CA LEU A 57 -6.33 5.88 -7.50
C LEU A 57 -6.29 4.85 -6.36
N THR A 58 -6.17 3.57 -6.72
CA THR A 58 -6.09 2.47 -5.75
C THR A 58 -4.78 2.54 -4.98
N LEU A 59 -3.66 2.77 -5.67
CA LEU A 59 -2.35 2.94 -5.06
C LEU A 59 -2.35 4.10 -4.05
N ASN A 60 -2.85 5.29 -4.43
CA ASN A 60 -2.99 6.41 -3.51
C ASN A 60 -3.74 6.04 -2.23
N THR A 61 -4.87 5.36 -2.40
CA THR A 61 -5.75 4.99 -1.28
C THR A 61 -5.09 3.98 -0.36
N VAL A 62 -4.42 2.96 -0.91
CA VAL A 62 -3.67 1.96 -0.14
C VAL A 62 -2.49 2.60 0.58
N VAL A 63 -1.71 3.42 -0.11
CA VAL A 63 -0.50 4.03 0.44
C VAL A 63 -0.83 4.98 1.57
N GLN A 64 -1.71 5.95 1.34
CA GLN A 64 -2.00 6.96 2.36
C GLN A 64 -2.56 6.36 3.64
N ASN A 65 -3.55 5.46 3.52
CA ASN A 65 -4.18 4.88 4.70
C ASN A 65 -3.32 3.82 5.38
N GLY A 66 -2.53 3.06 4.61
CA GLY A 66 -1.58 2.10 5.17
C GLY A 66 -0.47 2.76 5.99
N GLU A 67 -0.05 3.98 5.64
CA GLU A 67 0.94 4.74 6.40
C GLU A 67 0.39 5.27 7.73
N ILE A 68 -0.90 5.66 7.79
CA ILE A 68 -1.55 6.11 9.04
C ILE A 68 -1.64 4.98 10.08
N ILE A 69 -1.82 3.73 9.63
CA ILE A 69 -1.94 2.57 10.54
C ILE A 69 -0.56 2.14 11.11
N SER A 70 0.53 2.78 10.68
CA SER A 70 1.90 2.33 10.92
C SER A 70 2.71 3.27 11.80
N ASP A 71 3.88 2.83 12.26
CA ASP A 71 4.85 3.63 13.03
C ASP A 71 5.76 4.52 12.17
N ASN A 72 5.32 4.88 10.96
CA ASN A 72 6.09 5.79 10.08
C ASN A 72 5.72 7.25 10.31
N TYR A 73 4.42 7.54 10.41
CA TYR A 73 3.89 8.88 10.51
C TYR A 73 2.82 8.94 11.59
N PHE A 74 2.90 9.98 12.41
CA PHE A 74 1.82 10.39 13.29
C PHE A 74 0.83 11.28 12.54
N ASN A 75 -0.47 11.02 12.71
CA ASN A 75 -1.55 11.84 12.16
C ASN A 75 -1.76 13.10 13.01
N ASN A 76 -0.93 14.11 12.73
CA ASN A 76 -0.84 15.33 13.50
C ASN A 76 -2.02 16.31 13.31
N TYR A 77 -2.80 16.20 12.23
CA TYR A 77 -3.92 17.10 11.94
C TYR A 77 -5.17 16.37 11.41
N THR A 78 -6.36 16.85 11.78
CA THR A 78 -7.64 16.11 11.77
C THR A 78 -8.27 15.82 10.39
N THR A 79 -7.52 15.87 9.28
CA THR A 79 -8.07 15.55 7.95
C THR A 79 -8.31 14.06 7.73
N ASN A 80 -7.69 13.21 8.56
CA ASN A 80 -7.79 11.75 8.51
C ASN A 80 -8.16 11.20 9.89
N ASN A 81 -8.75 10.00 9.95
CA ASN A 81 -9.12 9.36 11.20
C ASN A 81 -7.90 9.12 12.10
N GLN A 82 -7.93 9.63 13.33
CA GLN A 82 -6.86 9.50 14.33
C GLN A 82 -6.94 8.21 15.14
N GLN A 83 -7.97 7.39 14.95
CA GLN A 83 -8.09 6.08 15.62
C GLN A 83 -7.11 5.04 15.06
N PHE A 84 -6.65 5.25 13.82
CA PHE A 84 -5.74 4.32 13.16
C PHE A 84 -4.32 4.36 13.76
N ASP A 85 -3.90 5.51 14.32
CA ASP A 85 -2.69 5.64 15.14
C ASP A 85 -2.80 4.89 16.50
N GLN A 86 -4.01 4.48 16.92
CA GLN A 86 -4.26 3.77 18.19
C GLN A 86 -4.37 2.24 18.07
N PRO A 87 -3.92 1.69 16.94
CA PRO A 87 -4.36 0.42 16.36
C PRO A 87 -5.78 -0.02 16.73
N VAL A 88 -6.77 0.87 16.63
CA VAL A 88 -8.18 0.50 16.80
C VAL A 88 -8.85 0.54 15.43
N ILE A 89 -8.98 -0.63 14.81
CA ILE A 89 -9.55 -0.78 13.47
C ILE A 89 -10.86 -1.55 13.56
N THR A 90 -11.93 -0.93 13.09
CA THR A 90 -13.27 -1.49 13.05
C THR A 90 -13.76 -1.56 11.62
N TYR A 91 -14.68 -2.49 11.36
CA TYR A 91 -15.32 -2.61 10.05
C TYR A 91 -16.29 -1.45 9.73
N LEU A 92 -16.47 -0.51 10.66
CA LEU A 92 -17.25 0.72 10.48
C LEU A 92 -16.41 1.87 9.93
N ASP A 93 -15.08 1.75 9.96
CA ASP A 93 -14.21 2.87 9.64
C ASP A 93 -14.27 3.23 8.15
N PRO A 94 -14.38 4.53 7.81
CA PRO A 94 -14.44 4.99 6.42
C PRO A 94 -13.20 4.58 5.61
N GLU A 95 -12.02 4.57 6.23
CA GLU A 95 -10.77 4.19 5.58
C GLU A 95 -10.76 2.71 5.17
N VAL A 96 -11.29 1.81 6.01
CA VAL A 96 -11.50 0.39 5.66
C VAL A 96 -12.42 0.30 4.43
N THR A 97 -13.53 1.02 4.45
CA THR A 97 -14.47 1.02 3.30
C THR A 97 -13.82 1.56 2.02
N SER A 98 -13.03 2.64 2.15
CA SER A 98 -12.38 3.33 1.03
C SER A 98 -11.37 2.43 0.32
N ILE A 99 -10.45 1.81 1.07
CA ILE A 99 -9.43 0.93 0.49
C ILE A 99 -10.09 -0.30 -0.14
N GLN A 100 -11.06 -0.93 0.55
CA GLN A 100 -11.78 -2.09 0.02
C GLN A 100 -12.45 -1.77 -1.32
N ASN A 101 -13.15 -0.63 -1.41
CA ASN A 101 -13.84 -0.22 -2.63
C ASN A 101 -12.86 0.07 -3.78
N ALA A 102 -11.72 0.70 -3.50
CA ALA A 102 -10.70 0.97 -4.50
C ALA A 102 -10.10 -0.33 -5.08
N ILE A 103 -9.76 -1.29 -4.21
CA ILE A 103 -9.28 -2.62 -4.58
C ILE A 103 -10.34 -3.37 -5.40
N ALA A 104 -11.58 -3.41 -4.94
CA ALA A 104 -12.67 -4.10 -5.61
C ALA A 104 -12.92 -3.52 -7.01
N ARG A 105 -12.89 -2.18 -7.16
CA ARG A 105 -13.06 -1.50 -8.45
C ARG A 105 -11.92 -1.83 -9.42
N LEU A 106 -10.66 -1.81 -8.97
CA LEU A 106 -9.52 -2.18 -9.82
C LEU A 106 -9.64 -3.63 -10.31
N ARG A 107 -9.94 -4.56 -9.39
CA ARG A 107 -10.13 -5.98 -9.72
C ARG A 107 -11.29 -6.19 -10.69
N TYR A 108 -12.42 -5.52 -10.48
CA TYR A 108 -13.58 -5.58 -11.37
C TYR A 108 -13.25 -5.06 -12.76
N MET A 109 -12.65 -3.86 -12.86
CA MET A 109 -12.30 -3.26 -14.15
C MET A 109 -11.34 -4.14 -14.96
N ALA A 110 -10.31 -4.70 -14.30
CA ALA A 110 -9.39 -5.60 -14.96
C ALA A 110 -10.07 -6.91 -15.41
N THR A 111 -10.93 -7.48 -14.58
CA THR A 111 -11.71 -8.70 -14.91
C THR A 111 -12.65 -8.46 -16.08
N PHE A 112 -13.47 -7.41 -16.02
CA PHE A 112 -14.38 -7.05 -17.10
C PHE A 112 -13.62 -6.73 -18.40
N GLY A 113 -12.44 -6.09 -18.30
CA GLY A 113 -11.57 -5.84 -19.44
C GLY A 113 -11.10 -7.12 -20.12
N LEU A 114 -10.66 -8.12 -19.34
CA LEU A 114 -10.20 -9.41 -19.84
C LEU A 114 -11.34 -10.26 -20.42
N ASP A 115 -12.48 -10.31 -19.73
CA ASP A 115 -13.55 -11.26 -20.03
C ASP A 115 -14.57 -10.70 -21.03
N SER A 116 -14.74 -9.38 -21.07
CA SER A 116 -15.81 -8.73 -21.85
C SER A 116 -15.30 -7.75 -22.90
N VAL A 117 -14.36 -6.86 -22.57
CA VAL A 117 -13.91 -5.83 -23.52
C VAL A 117 -12.95 -6.40 -24.56
N PHE A 118 -11.86 -7.02 -24.10
CA PHE A 118 -10.77 -7.45 -24.97
C PHE A 118 -11.15 -8.53 -26.00
N PRO A 119 -12.04 -9.50 -25.72
CA PRO A 119 -12.48 -10.45 -26.73
C PRO A 119 -13.22 -9.83 -27.91
N ARG A 120 -13.73 -8.59 -27.76
CA ARG A 120 -14.51 -7.87 -28.77
C ARG A 120 -13.70 -6.83 -29.54
N ASP A 121 -12.48 -6.55 -29.11
CA ASP A 121 -11.59 -5.59 -29.77
C ASP A 121 -10.41 -6.31 -30.46
N PRO A 122 -10.40 -6.39 -31.80
CA PRO A 122 -9.34 -7.07 -32.54
C PRO A 122 -7.98 -6.36 -32.47
N GLN A 123 -7.91 -5.12 -31.97
CA GLN A 123 -6.66 -4.36 -31.84
C GLN A 123 -5.90 -4.68 -30.55
N VAL A 124 -6.49 -5.43 -29.63
CA VAL A 124 -5.86 -5.81 -28.35
C VAL A 124 -4.67 -6.72 -28.57
N THR A 125 -3.54 -6.36 -27.99
CA THR A 125 -2.28 -7.11 -28.05
C THR A 125 -2.09 -8.02 -26.84
N ALA A 126 -1.08 -8.89 -26.89
CA ALA A 126 -0.67 -9.70 -25.74
C ALA A 126 -0.17 -8.84 -24.56
N ASN A 127 0.49 -7.71 -24.85
CA ASN A 127 0.96 -6.78 -23.83
C ASN A 127 -0.20 -6.06 -23.14
N ASP A 128 -1.26 -5.69 -23.88
CA ASP A 128 -2.46 -5.10 -23.28
C ASP A 128 -3.12 -6.08 -22.29
N LYS A 129 -3.21 -7.37 -22.68
CA LYS A 129 -3.70 -8.44 -21.80
C LYS A 129 -2.82 -8.60 -20.58
N ALA A 130 -1.49 -8.59 -20.76
CA ALA A 130 -0.55 -8.68 -19.65
C ALA A 130 -0.74 -7.53 -18.64
N ASP A 131 -1.00 -6.32 -19.11
CA ASP A 131 -1.25 -5.16 -18.26
C ASP A 131 -2.55 -5.29 -17.44
N LEU A 132 -3.63 -5.85 -18.01
CA LEU A 132 -4.84 -6.11 -17.22
C LEU A 132 -4.64 -7.23 -16.20
N TYR A 133 -3.94 -8.31 -16.56
CA TYR A 133 -3.54 -9.34 -15.59
C TYR A 133 -2.71 -8.71 -14.46
N PHE A 134 -1.73 -7.87 -14.79
CA PHE A 134 -0.94 -7.17 -13.78
C PHE A 134 -1.80 -6.31 -12.85
N ASN A 135 -2.72 -5.50 -13.38
CA ASN A 135 -3.61 -4.67 -12.57
C ASN A 135 -4.52 -5.49 -11.66
N ARG A 136 -5.06 -6.62 -12.15
CA ARG A 136 -5.84 -7.55 -11.32
C ARG A 136 -4.98 -8.22 -10.25
N GLY A 137 -3.76 -8.60 -10.61
CA GLY A 137 -2.76 -9.14 -9.69
C GLY A 137 -2.40 -8.15 -8.58
N MET A 138 -2.20 -6.87 -8.90
CA MET A 138 -1.95 -5.82 -7.90
C MET A 138 -3.14 -5.62 -6.96
N ALA A 139 -4.38 -5.66 -7.47
CA ALA A 139 -5.57 -5.59 -6.62
C ALA A 139 -5.63 -6.77 -5.63
N ASN A 140 -5.31 -7.98 -6.09
CA ASN A 140 -5.23 -9.16 -5.26
C ASN A 140 -4.06 -9.11 -4.26
N LEU A 141 -2.90 -8.58 -4.67
CA LEU A 141 -1.76 -8.38 -3.78
C LEU A 141 -2.12 -7.41 -2.63
N PHE A 142 -2.70 -6.25 -2.96
CA PHE A 142 -3.15 -5.30 -1.95
C PHE A 142 -4.23 -5.89 -1.03
N ALA A 143 -5.17 -6.69 -1.56
CA ALA A 143 -6.15 -7.39 -0.74
C ALA A 143 -5.47 -8.35 0.25
N GLY A 144 -4.50 -9.15 -0.21
CA GLY A 144 -3.79 -10.12 0.60
C GLY A 144 -2.84 -9.51 1.65
N GLU A 145 -2.37 -8.29 1.42
CA GLU A 145 -1.51 -7.58 2.37
C GLU A 145 -2.29 -6.72 3.37
N ALA A 146 -3.44 -6.17 2.96
CA ALA A 146 -4.15 -5.17 3.75
C ALA A 146 -5.36 -5.73 4.53
N TYR A 147 -5.94 -6.87 4.13
CA TYR A 147 -7.20 -7.37 4.70
C TYR A 147 -7.07 -8.79 5.23
N VAL A 148 -7.91 -9.13 6.22
CA VAL A 148 -8.07 -10.52 6.71
C VAL A 148 -8.61 -11.42 5.60
N GLY A 149 -9.51 -10.86 4.79
CA GLY A 149 -10.07 -11.43 3.59
C GLY A 149 -10.94 -10.39 2.90
N LEU A 150 -11.22 -10.58 1.62
CA LEU A 150 -12.18 -9.78 0.86
C LEU A 150 -12.98 -10.70 -0.06
N PRO A 151 -14.14 -10.27 -0.59
CA PRO A 151 -14.82 -10.99 -1.65
C PRO A 151 -13.87 -11.28 -2.81
N GLY A 152 -13.81 -12.52 -3.28
CA GLY A 152 -12.95 -12.89 -4.43
C GLY A 152 -13.43 -12.28 -5.75
N VAL A 153 -14.74 -12.11 -5.87
CA VAL A 153 -15.46 -11.49 -6.99
C VAL A 153 -16.56 -10.58 -6.45
N ALA A 154 -17.13 -9.72 -7.30
CA ALA A 154 -18.23 -8.84 -6.91
C ALA A 154 -19.43 -9.65 -6.38
N ASN A 155 -19.95 -9.28 -5.21
CA ASN A 155 -21.04 -9.98 -4.52
C ASN A 155 -20.78 -11.49 -4.26
N GLY A 156 -19.52 -11.89 -4.23
CA GLY A 156 -19.09 -13.27 -4.00
C GLY A 156 -18.76 -13.56 -2.54
N GLU A 157 -18.38 -14.80 -2.28
CA GLU A 157 -17.86 -15.23 -0.97
C GLU A 157 -16.56 -14.50 -0.63
N VAL A 158 -16.36 -14.23 0.66
CA VAL A 158 -15.08 -13.72 1.19
C VAL A 158 -14.04 -14.82 1.11
N ILE A 159 -12.92 -14.56 0.43
CA ILE A 159 -11.75 -15.43 0.40
C ILE A 159 -10.66 -14.87 1.31
N THR A 160 -9.80 -15.77 1.79
CA THR A 160 -8.72 -15.38 2.72
C THR A 160 -7.66 -14.53 2.03
N TRP A 161 -6.88 -13.83 2.84
CA TRP A 161 -5.73 -13.06 2.35
C TRP A 161 -4.72 -13.93 1.57
N GLN A 162 -4.49 -15.19 1.99
CA GLN A 162 -3.62 -16.12 1.26
C GLN A 162 -4.21 -16.49 -0.11
N ALA A 163 -5.53 -16.69 -0.20
CA ALA A 163 -6.19 -16.97 -1.46
C ALA A 163 -6.06 -15.79 -2.43
N HIS A 164 -6.16 -14.56 -1.93
CA HIS A 164 -5.84 -13.37 -2.71
C HIS A 164 -4.39 -13.35 -3.19
N LEU A 165 -3.40 -13.66 -2.33
CA LEU A 165 -2.00 -13.72 -2.78
C LEU A 165 -1.75 -14.80 -3.84
N ASN A 166 -2.41 -15.96 -3.73
CA ASN A 166 -2.35 -17.00 -4.76
C ASN A 166 -2.97 -16.54 -6.08
N ASN A 167 -4.09 -15.80 -6.03
CA ASN A 167 -4.67 -15.19 -7.23
C ASN A 167 -3.73 -14.13 -7.84
N ALA A 168 -3.03 -13.35 -7.01
CA ALA A 168 -2.02 -12.40 -7.48
C ALA A 168 -0.87 -13.12 -8.21
N ILE A 169 -0.37 -14.23 -7.66
CA ILE A 169 0.67 -15.06 -8.28
C ILE A 169 0.22 -15.60 -9.64
N ALA A 170 -1.01 -16.10 -9.73
CA ALA A 170 -1.57 -16.60 -10.99
C ALA A 170 -1.62 -15.49 -12.04
N ASP A 171 -2.13 -14.31 -11.67
CA ASP A 171 -2.23 -13.14 -12.55
C ASP A 171 -0.86 -12.62 -12.99
N PHE A 172 0.11 -12.47 -12.08
CA PHE A 172 1.47 -12.05 -12.44
C PHE A 172 2.19 -13.07 -13.33
N THR A 173 1.93 -14.37 -13.14
CA THR A 173 2.46 -15.42 -14.01
C THR A 173 1.89 -15.33 -15.42
N GLN A 174 0.59 -15.06 -15.56
CA GLN A 174 -0.03 -14.81 -16.87
C GLN A 174 0.53 -13.55 -17.53
N ALA A 175 0.62 -12.44 -16.78
CA ALA A 175 1.20 -11.20 -17.27
C ALA A 175 2.64 -11.40 -17.79
N ARG A 176 3.46 -12.12 -17.02
CA ARG A 176 4.83 -12.45 -17.41
C ARG A 176 4.90 -13.40 -18.59
N THR A 177 3.97 -14.34 -18.74
CA THR A 177 3.96 -15.23 -19.90
C THR A 177 3.60 -14.48 -21.19
N LEU A 178 2.65 -13.55 -21.12
CA LEU A 178 2.13 -12.83 -22.28
C LEU A 178 3.01 -11.65 -22.71
N SER A 179 3.65 -10.97 -21.75
CA SER A 179 4.38 -9.74 -22.02
C SER A 179 5.69 -10.00 -22.78
N THR A 180 5.89 -9.22 -23.84
CA THR A 180 7.16 -9.13 -24.58
C THR A 180 8.05 -8.00 -24.09
N ASP A 181 7.52 -7.05 -23.31
CA ASP A 181 8.32 -5.98 -22.71
C ASP A 181 9.12 -6.48 -21.50
N ALA A 182 10.44 -6.36 -21.58
CA ALA A 182 11.37 -6.75 -20.52
C ALA A 182 11.16 -5.96 -19.22
N ALA A 183 10.85 -4.65 -19.31
CA ALA A 183 10.65 -3.82 -18.11
C ALA A 183 9.37 -4.22 -17.37
N ALA A 184 8.28 -4.44 -18.10
CA ALA A 184 7.04 -4.99 -17.56
C ALA A 184 7.28 -6.37 -16.92
N ARG A 185 7.97 -7.29 -17.61
CA ARG A 185 8.30 -8.62 -17.07
C ARG A 185 9.08 -8.56 -15.77
N ASN A 186 10.05 -7.66 -15.64
CA ASN A 186 10.80 -7.45 -14.40
C ASN A 186 9.89 -7.00 -13.26
N SER A 187 8.89 -6.16 -13.54
CA SER A 187 7.89 -5.77 -12.55
C SER A 187 7.11 -6.98 -12.03
N TYR A 188 6.68 -7.86 -12.94
CA TYR A 188 5.89 -9.04 -12.58
C TYR A 188 6.72 -10.04 -11.76
N THR A 189 7.99 -10.20 -12.12
CA THR A 189 8.96 -11.00 -11.35
C THR A 189 9.14 -10.45 -9.93
N LEU A 190 9.24 -9.13 -9.76
CA LEU A 190 9.35 -8.55 -8.42
C LEU A 190 8.08 -8.78 -7.59
N GLU A 191 6.90 -8.53 -8.15
CA GLU A 191 5.65 -8.71 -7.41
C GLU A 191 5.35 -10.19 -7.12
N LEU A 192 5.82 -11.12 -7.96
CA LEU A 192 5.85 -12.55 -7.64
C LEU A 192 6.72 -12.83 -6.41
N ALA A 193 7.95 -12.32 -6.38
CA ALA A 193 8.85 -12.48 -5.22
C ALA A 193 8.17 -11.98 -3.94
N ARG A 194 7.51 -10.83 -4.01
CA ARG A 194 6.77 -10.23 -2.91
C ARG A 194 5.56 -11.04 -2.47
N ALA A 195 4.75 -11.55 -3.40
CA ALA A 195 3.61 -12.39 -3.06
C ALA A 195 4.05 -13.70 -2.40
N TYR A 196 5.09 -14.35 -2.93
CA TYR A 196 5.68 -15.55 -2.31
C TYR A 196 6.28 -15.26 -0.94
N TYR A 197 6.94 -14.11 -0.77
CA TYR A 197 7.45 -13.66 0.51
C TYR A 197 6.33 -13.53 1.55
N ARG A 198 5.22 -12.86 1.21
CA ARG A 198 4.07 -12.71 2.11
C ARG A 198 3.38 -14.04 2.46
N LEU A 199 3.51 -15.06 1.61
CA LEU A 199 3.05 -16.42 1.87
C LEU A 199 4.05 -17.28 2.67
N GLY A 200 5.23 -16.75 3.00
CA GLY A 200 6.32 -17.51 3.64
C GLY A 200 6.97 -18.55 2.73
N ASN A 201 6.71 -18.52 1.42
CA ASN A 201 7.31 -19.44 0.46
C ASN A 201 8.74 -18.98 0.10
N ARG A 202 9.69 -19.28 0.99
CA ARG A 202 11.10 -18.85 0.87
C ARG A 202 11.73 -19.26 -0.45
N ALA A 203 11.55 -20.52 -0.87
CA ALA A 203 12.17 -21.03 -2.09
C ALA A 203 11.76 -20.23 -3.34
N LYS A 204 10.46 -19.98 -3.51
CA LYS A 204 9.96 -19.20 -4.66
C LYS A 204 10.25 -17.70 -4.54
N ALA A 205 10.21 -17.15 -3.33
CA ALA A 205 10.58 -15.75 -3.13
C ALA A 205 12.05 -15.49 -3.50
N VAL A 206 12.97 -16.39 -3.09
CA VAL A 206 14.39 -16.31 -3.42
C VAL A 206 14.65 -16.48 -4.92
N GLU A 207 13.97 -17.44 -5.56
CA GLU A 207 14.05 -17.67 -7.01
C GLU A 207 13.71 -16.39 -7.79
N GLU A 208 12.56 -15.79 -7.49
CA GLU A 208 12.06 -14.61 -8.21
C GLU A 208 12.86 -13.34 -7.88
N ALA A 209 13.26 -13.15 -6.61
CA ALA A 209 14.11 -12.03 -6.21
C ALA A 209 15.50 -12.10 -6.88
N THR A 210 16.09 -13.29 -6.97
CA THR A 210 17.37 -13.50 -7.66
C THR A 210 17.22 -13.23 -9.16
N ALA A 211 16.16 -13.77 -9.79
CA ALA A 211 15.89 -13.54 -11.21
C ALA A 211 15.76 -12.05 -11.54
N LEU A 212 15.06 -11.27 -10.71
CA LEU A 212 14.98 -9.82 -10.87
C LEU A 212 16.35 -9.17 -10.82
N LEU A 213 17.13 -9.43 -9.77
CA LEU A 213 18.42 -8.74 -9.57
C LEU A 213 19.46 -9.13 -10.62
N THR A 214 19.38 -10.34 -11.19
CA THR A 214 20.18 -10.73 -12.36
C THR A 214 19.78 -9.96 -13.60
N ALA A 215 18.48 -9.77 -13.85
CA ALA A 215 17.98 -9.10 -15.04
C ALA A 215 18.05 -7.56 -14.97
N SER A 216 17.81 -6.98 -13.79
CA SER A 216 17.72 -5.53 -13.57
C SER A 216 18.07 -5.19 -12.11
N PRO A 217 19.36 -5.11 -11.75
CA PRO A 217 19.79 -4.89 -10.37
C PRO A 217 19.42 -3.52 -9.81
N GLN A 218 19.11 -2.54 -10.67
CA GLN A 218 18.67 -1.19 -10.28
C GLN A 218 17.17 -0.94 -10.55
N PHE A 219 16.40 -2.02 -10.76
CA PHE A 219 14.99 -1.96 -11.15
C PHE A 219 14.21 -0.93 -10.33
N LEU A 220 13.41 -0.13 -11.03
CA LEU A 220 12.54 0.89 -10.46
C LEU A 220 11.35 1.08 -11.40
N ARG A 221 10.15 0.92 -10.86
CA ARG A 221 8.90 1.26 -11.54
C ARG A 221 8.12 2.25 -10.69
N ASN A 222 7.75 3.34 -11.35
CA ASN A 222 7.09 4.48 -10.76
C ASN A 222 5.64 4.57 -11.22
N ALA A 223 4.76 4.99 -10.31
CA ALA A 223 3.44 5.48 -10.62
C ALA A 223 3.50 7.00 -10.78
N THR A 224 3.27 7.49 -11.99
CA THR A 224 3.28 8.91 -12.32
C THR A 224 1.87 9.48 -12.24
N PHE A 225 1.75 10.68 -11.67
CA PHE A 225 0.48 11.38 -11.46
C PHE A 225 0.38 12.59 -12.37
N ASP A 226 -0.85 12.97 -12.70
CA ASP A 226 -1.15 14.14 -13.52
C ASP A 226 -1.87 15.18 -12.64
N PRO A 227 -1.17 16.23 -12.17
CA PRO A 227 -1.82 17.24 -11.34
C PRO A 227 -2.84 18.12 -12.07
N VAL A 228 -2.83 18.13 -13.40
CA VAL A 228 -3.71 18.96 -14.23
C VAL A 228 -5.04 18.24 -14.48
N ASN A 229 -5.00 16.97 -14.91
CA ASN A 229 -6.19 16.19 -15.27
C ASN A 229 -6.55 15.10 -14.22
N GLY A 230 -5.71 14.92 -13.21
CA GLY A 230 -5.81 13.86 -12.23
C GLY A 230 -5.38 12.49 -12.76
N PRO A 231 -5.20 11.49 -11.87
CA PRO A 231 -5.26 11.64 -10.43
C PRO A 231 -4.01 12.34 -9.88
N ASN A 232 -4.18 13.04 -8.77
CA ASN A 232 -3.09 13.67 -8.00
C ASN A 232 -2.42 12.65 -7.07
N ASN A 233 -1.14 12.82 -6.72
CA ASN A 233 -0.50 12.10 -5.63
C ASN A 233 -1.03 12.62 -4.28
N ALA A 234 -1.89 11.83 -3.63
CA ALA A 234 -2.50 12.22 -2.36
C ALA A 234 -1.46 12.29 -1.22
N MET A 235 -0.47 11.40 -1.23
CA MET A 235 0.59 11.40 -0.22
C MET A 235 1.47 12.65 -0.28
N GLN A 236 1.82 13.11 -1.49
CA GLN A 236 2.51 14.38 -1.64
C GLN A 236 1.71 15.53 -0.99
N GLY A 237 0.39 15.55 -1.19
CA GLY A 237 -0.50 16.56 -0.61
C GLY A 237 -0.43 16.61 0.91
N VAL A 238 -0.50 15.46 1.59
CA VAL A 238 -0.46 15.42 3.06
C VAL A 238 0.93 15.74 3.63
N LEU A 239 2.01 15.27 2.98
CA LEU A 239 3.39 15.52 3.43
C LEU A 239 3.84 16.97 3.21
N THR A 240 3.34 17.62 2.15
CA THR A 240 3.77 18.99 1.79
C THR A 240 2.77 20.07 2.20
N SER A 241 1.69 19.68 2.90
CA SER A 241 0.70 20.61 3.43
C SER A 241 1.31 21.58 4.45
N SER A 242 0.83 22.83 4.46
CA SER A 242 1.27 23.86 5.43
C SER A 242 0.86 23.57 6.87
N VAL A 243 -0.08 22.65 7.07
CA VAL A 243 -0.55 22.20 8.39
C VAL A 243 0.16 20.92 8.87
N ASN A 244 1.10 20.38 8.07
CA ASN A 244 1.87 19.18 8.38
C ASN A 244 0.97 18.03 8.88
N ASN A 245 0.05 17.59 8.02
CA ASN A 245 -0.93 16.56 8.35
C ASN A 245 -0.28 15.32 8.94
N PHE A 246 0.77 14.82 8.28
CA PHE A 246 1.55 13.68 8.75
C PHE A 246 2.95 14.15 9.17
N GLN A 247 3.39 13.73 10.34
CA GLN A 247 4.75 14.00 10.82
C GLN A 247 5.48 12.70 11.09
N PRO A 248 6.68 12.52 10.51
CA PRO A 248 7.42 11.27 10.69
C PRO A 248 7.87 11.13 12.13
N LEU A 249 8.03 9.90 12.62
CA LEU A 249 8.77 9.68 13.88
C LEU A 249 10.12 10.40 13.82
N PRO A 250 10.64 10.95 14.95
CA PRO A 250 11.92 11.69 14.93
C PRO A 250 13.11 10.91 14.35
N ARG A 251 13.11 9.57 14.42
CA ARG A 251 14.14 8.72 13.80
C ARG A 251 14.07 8.68 12.27
N LEU A 252 12.93 9.06 11.68
CA LEU A 252 12.63 9.03 10.26
C LEU A 252 12.58 10.44 9.63
N ASP A 253 12.77 11.51 10.41
CA ASP A 253 12.61 12.89 9.93
C ASP A 253 13.56 13.19 8.76
N PHE A 254 14.79 12.68 8.76
CA PHE A 254 15.75 12.84 7.65
C PHE A 254 15.29 12.29 6.29
N LEU A 255 14.26 11.43 6.28
CA LEU A 255 13.67 10.87 5.05
C LEU A 255 12.47 11.67 4.53
N ASP A 256 11.93 12.59 5.35
CA ASP A 256 10.75 13.37 5.01
C ASP A 256 11.11 14.77 4.47
N PRO A 257 10.40 15.28 3.45
CA PRO A 257 9.37 14.59 2.66
C PRO A 257 9.98 13.70 1.58
N LYS A 258 9.46 12.47 1.48
CA LYS A 258 9.78 11.57 0.37
C LYS A 258 9.22 12.05 -0.96
N TYR A 259 8.06 12.70 -0.90
CA TYR A 259 7.37 13.26 -2.06
C TYR A 259 7.39 14.78 -2.00
N PRO A 260 8.50 15.43 -2.40
CA PRO A 260 8.59 16.88 -2.37
C PRO A 260 7.64 17.53 -3.37
N ASN A 261 7.23 18.77 -3.08
CA ASN A 261 6.47 19.59 -4.02
C ASN A 261 7.42 20.18 -5.07
N ARG A 262 7.20 19.89 -6.36
CA ARG A 262 8.07 20.35 -7.45
C ARG A 262 7.46 21.54 -8.20
N SER A 263 6.21 21.44 -8.61
CA SER A 263 5.46 22.56 -9.20
C SER A 263 3.96 22.25 -9.26
N ALA A 264 3.16 23.24 -9.68
CA ALA A 264 1.73 23.06 -9.93
C ALA A 264 1.43 22.04 -11.06
N THR A 265 2.40 21.74 -11.92
CA THR A 265 2.25 20.83 -13.07
C THR A 265 3.07 19.55 -12.94
N THR A 266 3.87 19.40 -11.88
CA THR A 266 4.78 18.27 -11.68
C THR A 266 4.64 17.72 -10.27
N GLN A 267 4.16 16.48 -10.18
CA GLN A 267 4.02 15.77 -8.91
C GLN A 267 5.07 14.68 -8.74
N SER A 268 5.31 14.32 -7.48
CA SER A 268 6.21 13.22 -7.16
C SER A 268 5.61 11.88 -7.53
N PRO A 269 6.34 11.02 -8.26
CA PRO A 269 5.88 9.66 -8.49
C PRO A 269 5.97 8.84 -7.21
N ILE A 270 5.17 7.76 -7.14
CA ILE A 270 5.31 6.74 -6.10
C ILE A 270 6.10 5.57 -6.68
N ALA A 271 7.26 5.27 -6.10
CA ALA A 271 8.08 4.12 -6.44
C ALA A 271 7.46 2.84 -5.86
N PHE A 272 6.46 2.27 -6.52
CA PHE A 272 5.72 1.14 -5.96
C PHE A 272 6.41 -0.22 -6.14
N ALA A 273 7.34 -0.35 -7.09
CA ALA A 273 8.09 -1.58 -7.29
C ALA A 273 9.57 -1.26 -7.55
N LYS A 274 10.46 -1.71 -6.68
CA LYS A 274 11.89 -1.37 -6.72
C LYS A 274 12.78 -2.50 -6.20
N ALA A 275 13.98 -2.61 -6.77
CA ALA A 275 14.93 -3.71 -6.52
C ALA A 275 15.30 -3.89 -5.03
N GLU A 276 15.17 -2.85 -4.22
CA GLU A 276 15.42 -2.89 -2.79
C GLU A 276 14.61 -3.99 -2.06
N GLU A 277 13.37 -4.26 -2.50
CA GLU A 277 12.53 -5.33 -1.94
C GLU A 277 13.16 -6.71 -2.16
N ALA A 278 13.68 -6.98 -3.37
CA ALA A 278 14.33 -8.24 -3.68
C ALA A 278 15.60 -8.44 -2.84
N HIS A 279 16.36 -7.37 -2.59
CA HIS A 279 17.52 -7.46 -1.68
C HIS A 279 17.11 -7.80 -0.25
N LEU A 280 16.04 -7.19 0.27
CA LEU A 280 15.55 -7.43 1.63
C LEU A 280 14.97 -8.84 1.79
N ILE A 281 14.22 -9.35 0.80
CA ILE A 281 13.76 -10.75 0.76
C ILE A 281 14.95 -11.71 0.83
N LEU A 282 15.98 -11.48 0.00
CA LEU A 282 17.17 -12.35 0.01
C LEU A 282 17.96 -12.26 1.32
N ALA A 283 18.08 -11.08 1.92
CA ALA A 283 18.76 -10.91 3.21
C ALA A 283 18.04 -11.65 4.33
N GLU A 284 16.71 -11.53 4.42
CA GLU A 284 15.91 -12.28 5.39
C GLU A 284 16.02 -13.80 5.17
N ALA A 285 15.97 -14.27 3.91
CA ALA A 285 16.14 -15.69 3.59
C ALA A 285 17.49 -16.25 4.05
N LEU A 286 18.57 -15.48 3.86
CA LEU A 286 19.91 -15.85 4.31
C LEU A 286 20.00 -15.93 5.84
N LEU A 287 19.33 -15.02 6.55
CA LEU A 287 19.25 -15.04 8.02
C LEU A 287 18.43 -16.23 8.55
N ALA A 288 17.33 -16.59 7.87
CA ALA A 288 16.56 -17.80 8.16
C ALA A 288 17.38 -19.09 7.99
N GLU A 289 18.42 -19.06 7.17
CA GLU A 289 19.37 -20.16 6.96
C GLU A 289 20.63 -20.03 7.84
N ASN A 290 20.63 -19.11 8.81
CA ASN A 290 21.75 -18.81 9.68
C ASN A 290 23.04 -18.38 8.93
N ASN A 291 22.91 -17.91 7.69
CA ASN A 291 24.00 -17.42 6.84
C ASN A 291 24.21 -15.91 7.05
N ILE A 292 24.77 -15.55 8.21
CA ILE A 292 25.02 -14.16 8.60
C ILE A 292 25.97 -13.46 7.62
N THR A 293 27.03 -14.14 7.17
CA THR A 293 27.99 -13.58 6.22
C THR A 293 27.32 -13.22 4.89
N GLY A 294 26.54 -14.14 4.32
CA GLY A 294 25.80 -13.88 3.09
C GLY A 294 24.79 -12.74 3.25
N ALA A 295 24.09 -12.67 4.39
CA ALA A 295 23.16 -11.58 4.68
C ALA A 295 23.87 -10.22 4.72
N LYS A 296 25.05 -10.13 5.35
CA LYS A 296 25.87 -8.91 5.37
C LYS A 296 26.27 -8.46 3.97
N ASP A 297 26.73 -9.40 3.13
CA ASP A 297 27.11 -9.08 1.74
C ASP A 297 25.89 -8.58 0.95
N ARG A 298 24.73 -9.21 1.12
CA ARG A 298 23.49 -8.78 0.48
C ARG A 298 23.04 -7.38 0.92
N LEU A 299 23.14 -7.08 2.22
CA LEU A 299 22.80 -5.77 2.79
C LEU A 299 23.79 -4.67 2.34
N LYS A 300 25.07 -4.99 2.15
CA LYS A 300 26.04 -4.05 1.56
C LYS A 300 25.70 -3.71 0.11
N LEU A 301 25.31 -4.71 -0.69
CA LEU A 301 24.84 -4.48 -2.06
C LEU A 301 23.57 -3.62 -2.08
N LEU A 302 22.65 -3.85 -1.15
CA LEU A 302 21.47 -2.98 -0.96
C LEU A 302 21.87 -1.56 -0.63
N LEU A 303 22.79 -1.37 0.33
CA LEU A 303 23.26 -0.05 0.72
C LEU A 303 23.93 0.68 -0.45
N THR A 304 24.70 -0.02 -1.30
CA THR A 304 25.23 0.55 -2.55
C THR A 304 24.13 1.02 -3.48
N LEU A 305 23.06 0.22 -3.67
CA LEU A 305 21.91 0.62 -4.48
C LEU A 305 21.19 1.85 -3.91
N VAL A 306 20.92 1.86 -2.60
CA VAL A 306 20.26 2.99 -1.92
C VAL A 306 21.07 4.28 -2.07
N ASN A 307 22.39 4.21 -1.87
CA ASN A 307 23.28 5.36 -2.03
C ASN A 307 23.41 5.85 -3.49
N ALA A 308 23.12 4.99 -4.47
CA ALA A 308 23.08 5.35 -5.87
C ALA A 308 21.74 5.97 -6.32
N ARG A 309 20.68 5.91 -5.49
CA ARG A 309 19.39 6.54 -5.82
C ARG A 309 19.52 8.08 -5.81
N PRO A 310 18.82 8.78 -6.71
CA PRO A 310 18.86 10.23 -6.77
C PRO A 310 18.29 10.87 -5.51
N THR A 311 18.80 12.05 -5.19
CA THR A 311 18.30 12.89 -4.09
C THR A 311 18.10 14.32 -4.59
N GLU A 312 17.20 15.04 -3.95
CA GLU A 312 16.82 16.40 -4.36
C GLU A 312 17.06 17.39 -3.22
N GLN A 313 17.43 18.62 -3.54
CA GLN A 313 17.46 19.71 -2.57
C GLN A 313 16.14 20.47 -2.65
N ILE A 314 15.45 20.61 -1.52
CA ILE A 314 14.11 21.19 -1.49
C ILE A 314 13.99 22.24 -0.40
N ASP A 315 13.14 23.25 -0.63
CA ASP A 315 12.76 24.20 0.41
C ASP A 315 11.67 23.59 1.30
N SER A 316 12.02 23.30 2.56
CA SER A 316 11.09 22.74 3.55
C SER A 316 10.69 23.74 4.64
N ARG A 317 10.96 25.05 4.45
CA ARG A 317 10.67 26.07 5.48
C ARG A 317 9.20 26.21 5.85
N ILE A 318 8.31 25.80 4.94
CA ILE A 318 6.86 25.74 5.18
C ILE A 318 6.43 24.48 5.95
N GLN A 319 7.28 23.46 6.03
CA GLN A 319 7.04 22.19 6.73
C GLN A 319 7.61 22.23 8.16
N GLN A 320 7.26 23.27 8.92
CA GLN A 320 7.79 23.41 10.28
C GLN A 320 7.26 22.29 11.20
N ARG A 321 8.17 21.63 11.92
CA ARG A 321 7.84 20.59 12.93
C ARG A 321 7.35 21.19 14.27
N GLY A 322 6.83 22.41 14.21
CA GLY A 322 6.34 23.22 15.32
C GLY A 322 4.97 23.81 14.99
N ARG A 323 4.18 24.07 16.04
CA ARG A 323 2.71 24.14 16.01
C ARG A 323 2.12 25.21 15.07
N ALA A 324 1.65 24.79 13.91
CA ALA A 324 0.42 25.30 13.28
C ALA A 324 -0.62 24.16 13.28
N GLY A 325 -1.53 24.15 14.26
CA GLY A 325 -2.63 23.18 14.34
C GLY A 325 -2.32 21.79 14.95
N GLY A 326 -1.06 21.44 15.20
CA GLY A 326 -0.66 20.12 15.72
C GLY A 326 -0.83 19.89 17.23
N LYS A 327 -0.91 18.62 17.65
CA LYS A 327 -1.05 18.21 19.07
C LYS A 327 0.30 18.02 19.79
N ILE A 328 1.35 17.66 19.06
CA ILE A 328 2.68 17.31 19.59
C ILE A 328 3.73 18.26 18.99
N ILE A 329 4.72 18.66 19.80
CA ILE A 329 5.88 19.43 19.32
C ILE A 329 6.96 18.43 18.92
N TYR A 330 7.35 18.44 17.65
CA TYR A 330 8.42 17.61 17.13
C TYR A 330 9.75 18.38 17.14
N PRO A 331 10.88 17.68 17.27
CA PRO A 331 12.18 18.32 17.10
C PRO A 331 12.34 18.85 15.68
N ASN A 332 13.02 19.98 15.54
CA ASN A 332 13.13 20.70 14.26
C ASN A 332 14.54 21.23 13.97
N THR A 333 15.55 20.76 14.71
CA THR A 333 16.95 21.16 14.59
C THR A 333 17.87 19.95 14.50
N ALA A 334 18.88 20.04 13.63
CA ALA A 334 19.80 18.94 13.33
C ALA A 334 20.77 18.57 14.45
N ASP A 335 20.86 19.39 15.51
CA ASP A 335 21.59 19.05 16.74
C ASP A 335 20.75 18.23 17.73
N THR A 336 19.51 17.89 17.36
CA THR A 336 18.71 16.91 18.11
C THR A 336 19.20 15.50 17.84
N ARG A 337 19.43 14.75 18.91
CA ARG A 337 19.89 13.35 18.84
C ARG A 337 18.79 12.39 19.27
N VAL A 338 18.69 11.23 18.65
CA VAL A 338 17.56 10.31 18.83
C VAL A 338 18.05 8.95 19.33
N ALA A 339 17.48 8.46 20.43
CA ALA A 339 17.62 7.08 20.87
C ALA A 339 16.38 6.28 20.43
N PHE A 340 16.58 5.06 19.92
CA PHE A 340 15.48 4.29 19.30
C PHE A 340 14.64 3.53 20.33
N ALA A 341 15.15 3.38 21.55
CA ALA A 341 14.42 2.92 22.71
C ALA A 341 15.02 3.51 24.00
N PRO A 342 14.33 3.40 25.15
CA PRO A 342 14.90 3.81 26.44
C PRO A 342 16.19 3.05 26.76
N GLY A 343 17.22 3.80 27.17
CA GLY A 343 18.54 3.24 27.53
C GLY A 343 19.49 3.02 26.35
N GLU A 344 19.08 3.33 25.13
CA GLU A 344 19.93 3.16 23.95
C GLU A 344 20.84 4.37 23.66
N PRO A 345 21.95 4.15 22.93
CA PRO A 345 22.78 5.25 22.45
C PRO A 345 21.98 6.22 21.57
N PHE A 346 22.31 7.50 21.70
CA PHE A 346 21.80 8.54 20.83
C PHE A 346 22.48 8.48 19.46
N VAL A 347 21.68 8.67 18.41
CA VAL A 347 22.12 8.75 17.01
C VAL A 347 21.92 10.17 16.51
N ASP A 348 22.96 10.72 15.90
CA ASP A 348 22.96 12.05 15.28
C ASP A 348 22.42 12.02 13.85
N GLY A 349 22.00 13.19 13.33
CA GLY A 349 21.70 13.38 11.90
C GLY A 349 20.35 12.84 11.42
N LEU A 350 19.49 12.39 12.33
CA LEU A 350 18.15 11.86 11.99
C LEU A 350 17.05 12.92 11.96
N VAL A 351 17.29 14.06 12.60
CA VAL A 351 16.42 15.24 12.56
C VAL A 351 17.07 16.31 11.68
N LEU A 352 16.28 16.98 10.85
CA LEU A 352 16.77 18.06 9.99
C LEU A 352 16.42 19.44 10.57
N THR A 353 17.29 20.43 10.34
CA THR A 353 16.95 21.83 10.62
C THR A 353 15.97 22.35 9.57
N ARG A 354 14.67 22.31 9.90
CA ARG A 354 13.58 22.65 8.96
C ARG A 354 13.47 24.14 8.62
N SER A 355 14.13 25.01 9.39
CA SER A 355 14.21 26.44 9.09
C SER A 355 15.24 26.80 8.01
N LEU A 356 16.08 25.85 7.58
CA LEU A 356 17.07 26.08 6.52
C LEU A 356 16.39 26.19 5.14
N PRO A 357 16.96 26.99 4.22
CA PRO A 357 16.38 27.22 2.89
C PRO A 357 16.36 25.96 2.01
N THR A 358 17.25 25.01 2.25
CA THR A 358 17.27 23.73 1.52
C THR A 358 17.59 22.56 2.44
N VAL A 359 16.87 21.47 2.28
CA VAL A 359 17.15 20.16 2.89
C VAL A 359 17.26 19.09 1.81
N LYS A 360 18.03 18.04 2.10
CA LYS A 360 18.17 16.88 1.22
C LYS A 360 16.96 15.96 1.37
N ALA A 361 16.28 15.66 0.27
CA ALA A 361 15.16 14.73 0.19
C ALA A 361 15.56 13.46 -0.56
N PHE A 362 15.16 12.31 -0.01
CA PHE A 362 15.36 10.99 -0.62
C PHE A 362 14.07 10.57 -1.34
N THR A 363 14.04 10.70 -2.67
CA THR A 363 12.79 10.57 -3.44
C THR A 363 12.47 9.14 -3.88
N VAL A 364 13.41 8.20 -3.70
CA VAL A 364 13.22 6.76 -3.99
C VAL A 364 13.49 5.94 -2.73
N SER A 365 14.73 5.99 -2.22
CA SER A 365 15.15 5.21 -1.07
C SER A 365 16.20 5.99 -0.28
N GLY A 366 16.16 5.89 1.05
CA GLY A 366 17.17 6.40 1.96
C GLY A 366 17.25 5.48 3.18
N THR A 367 18.36 5.54 3.91
CA THR A 367 18.55 4.74 5.13
C THR A 367 19.59 5.39 6.04
N SER A 368 19.44 5.20 7.35
CA SER A 368 20.43 5.56 8.38
C SER A 368 21.49 4.48 8.56
N VAL A 369 21.26 3.27 8.03
CA VAL A 369 22.16 2.12 8.19
C VAL A 369 23.46 2.35 7.43
N THR A 370 24.58 2.14 8.12
CA THR A 370 25.94 2.29 7.57
C THR A 370 26.61 0.94 7.33
N THR A 371 27.68 0.92 6.53
CA THR A 371 28.52 -0.27 6.36
C THR A 371 29.03 -0.78 7.71
N ALA A 372 29.44 0.12 8.63
CA ALA A 372 29.89 -0.26 9.96
C ALA A 372 28.78 -0.95 10.78
N ARG A 373 27.53 -0.48 10.67
CA ARG A 373 26.38 -1.13 11.32
C ARG A 373 26.11 -2.53 10.77
N ILE A 374 26.24 -2.71 9.46
CA ILE A 374 26.11 -4.02 8.81
C ILE A 374 27.28 -4.94 9.22
N ASP A 375 28.49 -4.40 9.31
CA ASP A 375 29.67 -5.15 9.73
C ASP A 375 29.60 -5.63 11.18
N ALA A 376 28.91 -4.88 12.04
CA ALA A 376 28.67 -5.24 13.43
C ALA A 376 27.64 -6.36 13.64
N ILE A 377 26.96 -6.84 12.58
CA ILE A 377 26.00 -7.95 12.70
C ILE A 377 26.72 -9.24 13.10
N THR A 378 26.34 -9.77 14.26
CA THR A 378 26.93 -10.99 14.86
C THR A 378 25.91 -12.10 15.12
N THR A 379 24.61 -11.80 15.09
CA THR A 379 23.53 -12.77 15.34
C THR A 379 22.43 -12.64 14.30
N VAL A 380 21.60 -13.67 14.16
CA VAL A 380 20.41 -13.65 13.28
C VAL A 380 19.46 -12.52 13.70
N ASP A 381 19.21 -12.35 14.99
CA ASP A 381 18.28 -11.34 15.51
C ASP A 381 18.78 -9.92 15.22
N ASP A 382 20.09 -9.70 15.37
CA ASP A 382 20.69 -8.41 15.02
C ASP A 382 20.62 -8.14 13.50
N GLY A 383 20.80 -9.18 12.68
CA GLY A 383 20.63 -9.09 11.23
C GLY A 383 19.19 -8.79 10.83
N LEU A 384 18.21 -9.45 11.46
CA LEU A 384 16.79 -9.23 11.22
C LEU A 384 16.39 -7.80 11.63
N TYR A 385 16.90 -7.32 12.76
CA TYR A 385 16.70 -5.94 13.17
C TYR A 385 17.18 -4.95 12.09
N VAL A 386 18.37 -5.15 11.53
CA VAL A 386 18.89 -4.30 10.45
C VAL A 386 18.03 -4.41 9.18
N VAL A 387 17.59 -5.62 8.80
CA VAL A 387 16.68 -5.82 7.66
C VAL A 387 15.39 -5.02 7.84
N TYR A 388 14.75 -5.09 9.00
CA TYR A 388 13.47 -4.41 9.25
C TYR A 388 13.61 -2.91 9.45
N LEU A 389 14.73 -2.43 9.99
CA LEU A 389 15.06 -1.01 10.00
C LEU A 389 15.24 -0.46 8.57
N MET A 390 16.03 -1.13 7.73
CA MET A 390 16.19 -0.72 6.34
C MET A 390 14.86 -0.81 5.57
N ARG A 391 14.04 -1.85 5.81
CA ARG A 391 12.70 -1.98 5.22
C ARG A 391 11.81 -0.79 5.59
N GLN A 392 11.77 -0.40 6.86
CA GLN A 392 11.02 0.77 7.30
C GLN A 392 11.48 2.06 6.61
N GLU A 393 12.79 2.33 6.64
CA GLU A 393 13.35 3.57 6.10
C GLU A 393 13.24 3.66 4.58
N ILE A 394 13.53 2.56 3.87
CA ILE A 394 13.47 2.50 2.42
C ILE A 394 12.04 2.64 1.92
N PHE A 395 11.05 2.05 2.59
CA PHE A 395 9.65 2.04 2.16
C PHE A 395 8.75 3.03 2.90
N ILE A 396 9.32 3.98 3.65
CA ILE A 396 8.55 5.06 4.26
C ILE A 396 7.66 5.76 3.21
N ALA A 397 6.42 6.10 3.57
CA ALA A 397 5.43 6.70 2.68
C ALA A 397 5.01 5.84 1.45
N GLU A 398 5.31 4.53 1.41
CA GLU A 398 4.94 3.63 0.30
C GLU A 398 3.86 2.60 0.67
N GLY A 399 3.26 2.70 1.87
CA GLY A 399 2.14 1.88 2.32
C GLY A 399 2.52 0.44 2.67
N ARG A 400 3.81 0.16 2.89
CA ARG A 400 4.32 -1.21 3.14
C ARG A 400 4.28 -1.58 4.62
N ARG A 401 4.44 -0.58 5.49
CA ARG A 401 4.74 -0.81 6.90
C ARG A 401 3.61 -1.49 7.67
N MET A 402 2.34 -1.22 7.34
CA MET A 402 1.20 -1.92 7.94
C MET A 402 1.29 -3.44 7.77
N ALA A 403 1.65 -3.91 6.56
CA ALA A 403 1.79 -5.33 6.28
C ALA A 403 3.03 -5.94 6.99
N ASP A 404 4.11 -5.18 7.13
CA ASP A 404 5.29 -5.61 7.89
C ASP A 404 5.02 -5.71 9.41
N LEU A 405 4.08 -4.92 9.91
CA LEU A 405 3.57 -5.00 11.29
C LEU A 405 2.56 -6.15 11.49
N GLY A 406 2.20 -6.89 10.43
CA GLY A 406 1.24 -7.98 10.48
C GLY A 406 -0.23 -7.54 10.64
N ILE A 407 -0.50 -6.23 10.55
CA ILE A 407 -1.85 -5.67 10.73
C ILE A 407 -2.68 -5.91 9.47
N ARG A 408 -3.91 -6.39 9.64
CA ARG A 408 -4.89 -6.58 8.55
C ARG A 408 -6.26 -6.07 8.93
N MET A 409 -6.86 -5.30 8.04
CA MET A 409 -8.19 -4.71 8.21
C MET A 409 -9.31 -5.74 8.00
N PRO A 410 -10.47 -5.55 8.64
CA PRO A 410 -11.66 -6.38 8.42
C PRO A 410 -12.37 -6.02 7.11
N VAL A 411 -13.28 -6.87 6.67
CA VAL A 411 -14.27 -6.55 5.62
C VAL A 411 -15.19 -5.43 6.10
N ALA A 412 -15.36 -4.39 5.28
CA ALA A 412 -16.18 -3.23 5.59
C ALA A 412 -17.67 -3.56 5.80
N ARG A 413 -18.33 -2.85 6.72
CA ARG A 413 -19.77 -3.03 7.01
C ARG A 413 -20.65 -2.88 5.79
N THR A 414 -20.31 -1.98 4.88
CA THR A 414 -21.10 -1.74 3.67
C THR A 414 -21.18 -2.99 2.81
N GLU A 415 -20.09 -3.76 2.74
CA GLU A 415 -20.07 -5.07 2.07
C GLU A 415 -20.91 -6.07 2.84
N ILE A 416 -20.78 -6.12 4.18
CA ILE A 416 -21.56 -7.01 5.04
C ILE A 416 -23.07 -6.85 4.84
N ILE A 417 -23.52 -5.61 4.61
CA ILE A 417 -24.94 -5.31 4.40
C ILE A 417 -25.37 -5.60 2.97
N ALA A 418 -24.52 -5.27 1.98
CA ALA A 418 -24.90 -5.33 0.57
C ALA A 418 -24.76 -6.73 -0.03
N ASN A 419 -23.81 -7.53 0.46
CA ASN A 419 -23.46 -8.82 -0.12
C ASN A 419 -24.10 -9.96 0.68
N SER A 420 -25.08 -10.64 0.08
CA SER A 420 -25.79 -11.79 0.68
C SER A 420 -24.90 -12.98 1.07
N LYS A 421 -23.66 -13.02 0.60
CA LYS A 421 -22.65 -14.04 0.92
C LYS A 421 -21.77 -13.68 2.12
N THR A 422 -22.04 -12.54 2.72
CA THR A 422 -21.34 -12.07 3.90
C THR A 422 -22.29 -12.02 5.10
N LYS A 423 -21.74 -12.07 6.30
CA LYS A 423 -22.51 -12.07 7.53
C LYS A 423 -21.75 -11.37 8.66
N ASP A 424 -22.49 -10.60 9.45
CA ASP A 424 -21.93 -9.97 10.64
C ASP A 424 -21.54 -11.00 11.71
N GLY A 425 -20.46 -10.71 12.44
CA GLY A 425 -19.88 -11.60 13.45
C GLY A 425 -18.94 -12.70 12.92
N GLU A 426 -18.78 -12.85 11.60
CA GLU A 426 -17.81 -13.79 11.01
C GLU A 426 -16.36 -13.33 11.25
N PRO A 427 -15.36 -14.23 11.20
CA PRO A 427 -13.96 -13.88 11.50
C PRO A 427 -13.40 -12.72 10.68
N TYR A 428 -13.84 -12.57 9.43
CA TYR A 428 -13.40 -11.49 8.55
C TYR A 428 -13.98 -10.10 8.92
N THR A 429 -14.90 -10.00 9.87
CA THR A 429 -15.41 -8.70 10.37
C THR A 429 -14.54 -8.11 11.48
N LYS A 430 -13.48 -8.81 11.90
CA LYS A 430 -12.52 -8.37 12.91
C LYS A 430 -11.15 -8.14 12.29
N ALA A 431 -10.50 -7.05 12.68
CA ALA A 431 -9.12 -6.79 12.30
C ALA A 431 -8.19 -7.85 12.91
N ILE A 432 -7.09 -8.15 12.23
CA ILE A 432 -5.93 -8.82 12.84
C ILE A 432 -4.95 -7.72 13.24
N ILE A 433 -4.68 -7.64 14.54
CA ILE A 433 -3.69 -6.74 15.13
C ILE A 433 -2.86 -7.62 16.05
N PRO A 434 -1.58 -7.88 15.72
CA PRO A 434 -0.76 -8.76 16.55
C PRO A 434 -0.67 -8.25 17.98
N SER A 435 -0.73 -9.15 18.96
CA SER A 435 -0.87 -8.79 20.39
C SER A 435 0.32 -8.02 20.96
N PHE A 436 1.47 -8.05 20.28
CA PHE A 436 2.68 -7.30 20.64
C PHE A 436 2.71 -5.88 20.06
N ILE A 437 1.74 -5.49 19.22
CA ILE A 437 1.58 -4.10 18.79
C ILE A 437 1.12 -3.26 20.00
N PRO A 438 1.86 -2.21 20.40
CA PRO A 438 1.47 -1.37 21.52
C PRO A 438 0.09 -0.73 21.28
N PRO A 439 -0.83 -0.78 22.26
CA PRO A 439 -2.14 -0.14 22.13
C PRO A 439 -2.00 1.39 22.24
N SER A 440 -3.07 2.10 21.87
CA SER A 440 -3.09 3.58 21.88
C SER A 440 -1.97 4.15 20.98
N LEU A 441 -1.55 5.38 21.19
CA LEU A 441 -0.45 6.02 20.43
C LEU A 441 0.95 5.48 20.82
N GLY A 442 1.04 4.19 21.15
CA GLY A 442 2.27 3.57 21.64
C GLY A 442 3.33 3.40 20.56
N MET A 443 2.91 3.14 19.32
CA MET A 443 3.80 3.00 18.16
C MET A 443 4.51 4.33 17.82
N ASP A 444 3.78 5.45 17.90
CA ASP A 444 4.30 6.78 17.58
C ASP A 444 4.85 7.54 18.80
N GLY A 445 4.91 6.89 19.96
CA GLY A 445 5.26 7.53 21.22
C GLY A 445 6.74 7.88 21.32
N PHE A 446 7.06 9.11 21.76
CA PHE A 446 8.41 9.52 22.12
C PHE A 446 8.41 10.60 23.21
N THR A 447 9.54 10.78 23.88
CA THR A 447 9.80 11.93 24.76
C THR A 447 10.82 12.85 24.12
N TYR A 448 10.60 14.16 24.20
CA TYR A 448 11.53 15.17 23.69
C TYR A 448 11.97 16.11 24.82
N ASP A 449 13.26 16.06 25.17
CA ASP A 449 13.90 17.06 26.03
C ASP A 449 14.45 18.18 25.15
N GLN A 450 13.72 19.30 25.12
CA GLN A 450 14.08 20.46 24.30
C GLN A 450 15.36 21.16 24.79
N ALA A 451 15.68 21.08 26.08
CA ALA A 451 16.88 21.71 26.64
C ALA A 451 18.13 20.89 26.31
N ALA A 452 18.06 19.57 26.47
CA ALA A 452 19.14 18.65 26.14
C ALA A 452 19.23 18.32 24.64
N LYS A 453 18.19 18.67 23.87
CA LYS A 453 18.02 18.32 22.45
C LYS A 453 18.14 16.82 22.21
N THR A 454 17.40 16.06 23.01
CA THR A 454 17.38 14.60 22.93
C THR A 454 15.97 14.08 22.80
N VAL A 455 15.80 13.10 21.93
CA VAL A 455 14.56 12.34 21.77
C VAL A 455 14.80 10.89 22.16
N VAL A 456 13.84 10.31 22.87
CA VAL A 456 13.80 8.87 23.15
C VAL A 456 12.49 8.32 22.62
N ILE A 457 12.57 7.45 21.60
CA ILE A 457 11.42 6.72 21.09
C ILE A 457 10.97 5.71 22.16
N LYS A 458 9.66 5.56 22.34
CA LYS A 458 9.09 4.72 23.40
C LYS A 458 9.14 3.23 23.04
N ALA A 459 8.78 2.88 21.81
CA ALA A 459 8.75 1.52 21.32
C ALA A 459 9.47 1.41 19.98
N ASP A 460 10.56 0.65 19.96
CA ASP A 460 11.22 0.31 18.70
C ASP A 460 10.50 -0.86 18.04
N MET A 461 9.57 -0.56 17.14
CA MET A 461 8.78 -1.59 16.48
C MET A 461 9.64 -2.58 15.68
N ASN A 462 10.80 -2.19 15.15
CA ASN A 462 11.69 -3.14 14.45
C ASN A 462 12.22 -4.22 15.40
N ARG A 463 12.54 -3.84 16.64
CA ARG A 463 12.93 -4.80 17.69
C ARG A 463 11.75 -5.65 18.16
N VAL A 464 10.58 -5.05 18.33
CA VAL A 464 9.36 -5.78 18.71
C VAL A 464 9.06 -6.88 17.69
N LEU A 465 9.19 -6.59 16.38
CA LEU A 465 9.01 -7.59 15.33
C LEU A 465 10.01 -8.76 15.46
N VAL A 466 11.30 -8.46 15.66
CA VAL A 466 12.34 -9.49 15.84
C VAL A 466 12.09 -10.36 17.08
N GLN A 467 11.67 -9.75 18.19
CA GLN A 467 11.33 -10.48 19.43
C GLN A 467 10.14 -11.43 19.24
N ASN A 468 9.27 -11.15 18.26
CA ASN A 468 8.09 -11.94 17.94
C ASN A 468 8.21 -12.66 16.59
N LYS A 469 9.45 -12.89 16.10
CA LYS A 469 9.72 -13.50 14.78
C LYS A 469 9.11 -14.88 14.54
N ALA A 470 8.71 -15.60 15.60
CA ALA A 470 8.05 -16.89 15.50
C ALA A 470 6.52 -16.78 15.36
N SER A 471 5.96 -15.57 15.38
CA SER A 471 4.55 -15.33 15.09
C SER A 471 4.28 -15.48 13.60
N THR A 472 3.18 -16.12 13.24
CA THR A 472 2.75 -16.26 11.84
C THR A 472 2.36 -14.94 11.17
N ASP A 473 2.26 -13.86 11.94
CA ASP A 473 1.81 -12.55 11.44
C ASP A 473 2.94 -11.71 10.84
N VAL A 474 4.20 -11.98 11.19
CA VAL A 474 5.38 -11.15 10.87
C VAL A 474 6.56 -12.04 10.49
N LEU A 475 7.61 -11.47 9.89
CA LEU A 475 8.85 -12.18 9.53
C LEU A 475 8.59 -13.52 8.81
N PRO A 476 8.03 -13.50 7.58
CA PRO A 476 7.45 -14.68 6.93
C PRO A 476 8.35 -15.91 6.76
N PHE A 477 9.67 -15.79 6.97
CA PHE A 477 10.62 -16.91 6.88
C PHE A 477 11.04 -17.53 8.22
N HIS A 478 10.52 -17.03 9.34
CA HIS A 478 10.84 -17.46 10.70
C HIS A 478 9.59 -17.98 11.43
#